data_AF-A0AAE0S212-F1
#
_entry.id   AF-A0AAE0S212-F1
#
_cell.length_a   1.000
_cell.length_b   1.000
_cell.length_c   1.000
_cell.angle_alpha   90.00
_cell.angle_beta   90.00
_cell.angle_gamma   90.00
#
_symmetry.space_group_name_H-M   'P 1'
#
loop_
_entity.id
_entity.type
_entity.pdbx_description
1 polymer ?
#
loop_
_entity_poly.entity_id
_entity_poly.type
_entity_poly.pdbx_seq_one_letter_code
_entity_poly.pdbx_strand_id
1 'polypeptide(L)'
;MYERSNSLVNVTLYMDGEIDSEALAASALPLILDELPVFTGFSTIDQGVSAAAMTAIESNDMMPIIKEELKNKIQFKRMTEGKEELTIDFTKKPKAELTDVEKEKVERRRVQNRMAARRFREKEKTLETKLRKVSHFCQIEN
;
A
#
# COMPACT_ATOMS: atom_id res chain seq x y z
N MET A 1 26.10 22.39 5.56
CA MET A 1 25.27 23.12 4.58
C MET A 1 25.45 22.43 3.24
N TYR A 2 24.41 21.78 2.71
CA TYR A 2 24.44 21.15 1.39
C TYR A 2 23.28 21.74 0.58
N GLU A 3 23.62 22.45 -0.49
CA GLU A 3 22.67 23.05 -1.42
C GLU A 3 22.13 21.96 -2.35
N ARG A 4 20.79 21.85 -2.46
CA ARG A 4 20.11 21.02 -3.45
C ARG A 4 19.71 21.89 -4.63
N SER A 5 20.36 21.71 -5.77
CA SER A 5 19.96 22.29 -7.05
C SER A 5 18.70 21.58 -7.56
N ASN A 6 17.56 22.26 -7.49
CA ASN A 6 16.27 21.82 -8.00
C ASN A 6 16.09 22.42 -9.41
N SER A 7 16.41 21.68 -10.47
CA SER A 7 16.14 22.14 -11.85
C SER A 7 14.76 21.63 -12.30
N LEU A 8 13.73 22.41 -11.98
CA LEU A 8 12.44 22.32 -12.64
C LEU A 8 12.57 22.98 -14.02
N VAL A 9 12.50 22.18 -15.09
CA VAL A 9 12.33 22.72 -16.44
C VAL A 9 10.87 22.48 -16.82
N ASN A 10 10.05 23.50 -16.59
CA ASN A 10 8.76 23.66 -17.26
C ASN A 10 9.04 24.24 -18.66
N VAL A 11 8.61 23.55 -19.70
CA VAL A 11 8.46 24.15 -21.03
C VAL A 11 7.07 23.80 -21.54
N THR A 12 6.14 24.72 -21.32
CA THR A 12 4.93 24.88 -22.11
C THR A 12 5.29 25.71 -23.34
N LEU A 13 4.99 25.25 -24.56
CA LEU A 13 4.77 26.16 -25.67
C LEU A 13 3.75 25.58 -26.67
N TYR A 14 2.73 26.41 -26.89
CA TYR A 14 1.64 26.36 -27.87
C TYR A 14 2.10 25.97 -29.27
N MET A 15 1.22 25.35 -30.07
CA MET A 15 1.04 25.63 -31.51
C MET A 15 -0.33 25.06 -31.95
N ASP A 16 -1.39 25.86 -31.80
CA ASP A 16 -2.59 25.78 -32.65
C ASP A 16 -2.33 26.69 -33.86
N GLY A 17 -2.55 26.20 -35.08
CA GLY A 17 -2.52 27.04 -36.29
C GLY A 17 -2.12 26.30 -37.57
N GLU A 18 -3.09 26.12 -38.44
CA GLU A 18 -3.04 25.50 -39.77
C GLU A 18 -1.95 26.09 -40.69
N ILE A 19 -1.33 25.22 -41.50
CA ILE A 19 -0.70 25.60 -42.77
C ILE A 19 -1.23 24.63 -43.84
N ASP A 20 -1.97 25.20 -44.79
CA ASP A 20 -2.61 24.53 -45.90
C ASP A 20 -1.63 23.99 -46.97
N SER A 21 -2.03 22.83 -47.51
CA SER A 21 -1.95 22.34 -48.90
C SER A 21 -0.73 22.62 -49.81
N GLU A 22 -0.17 21.50 -50.30
CA GLU A 22 0.34 21.27 -51.67
C GLU A 22 1.55 22.08 -52.18
N ALA A 23 2.75 21.48 -52.07
CA ALA A 23 3.82 21.59 -53.07
C ALA A 23 4.79 20.40 -52.89
N LEU A 24 4.73 19.38 -53.75
CA LEU A 24 5.50 19.24 -54.98
C LEU A 24 6.75 18.33 -54.80
N ALA A 25 6.53 17.06 -55.12
CA ALA A 25 7.40 16.16 -55.87
C ALA A 25 8.91 16.04 -55.54
N ALA A 26 9.25 14.78 -55.23
CA ALA A 26 10.43 14.06 -55.74
C ALA A 26 11.81 14.49 -55.26
N SER A 27 12.29 13.85 -54.18
CA SER A 27 13.60 13.22 -54.24
C SER A 27 13.64 11.97 -53.38
N ALA A 28 14.22 10.92 -53.96
CA ALA A 28 14.24 9.57 -53.44
C ALA A 28 15.03 9.45 -52.13
N LEU A 29 14.39 8.89 -51.11
CA LEU A 29 15.10 8.13 -50.07
C LEU A 29 14.50 6.72 -50.07
N PRO A 30 15.33 5.67 -50.20
CA PRO A 30 14.85 4.31 -50.06
C PRO A 30 14.25 4.17 -48.66
N LEU A 31 12.99 3.73 -48.61
CA LEU A 31 12.34 3.28 -47.38
C LEU A 31 13.15 2.10 -46.83
N ILE A 32 14.11 2.41 -45.96
CA ILE A 32 14.62 1.48 -44.95
C ILE A 32 13.46 1.31 -43.98
N LEU A 33 12.62 0.33 -44.28
CA LEU A 33 11.51 -0.11 -43.44
C LEU A 33 11.95 -1.28 -42.56
N ASP A 34 13.22 -1.28 -42.16
CA ASP A 34 13.77 -2.17 -41.16
C ASP A 34 14.27 -1.33 -39.98
N GLU A 35 13.61 -1.58 -38.85
CA GLU A 35 14.05 -1.29 -37.48
C GLU A 35 13.80 0.14 -36.95
N LEU A 36 12.53 0.56 -36.98
CA LEU A 36 12.00 1.11 -35.74
C LEU A 36 11.88 -0.05 -34.76
N PRO A 37 12.50 0.00 -33.56
CA PRO A 37 12.22 -0.98 -32.53
C PRO A 37 10.74 -0.83 -32.18
N VAL A 38 9.89 -1.66 -32.80
CA VAL A 38 8.58 -1.95 -32.27
C VAL A 38 8.88 -2.42 -30.86
N PHE A 39 8.50 -1.63 -29.87
CA PHE A 39 8.54 -2.02 -28.48
C PHE A 39 7.53 -3.18 -28.34
N THR A 40 7.94 -4.37 -28.77
CA THR A 40 7.27 -5.65 -28.60
C THR A 40 7.51 -6.20 -27.19
N GLY A 41 7.84 -5.32 -26.24
CA GLY A 41 7.86 -5.60 -24.81
C GLY A 41 6.47 -5.82 -24.20
N PHE A 42 5.40 -5.91 -25.00
CA PHE A 42 4.13 -6.47 -24.57
C PHE A 42 4.17 -8.01 -24.64
N SER A 43 5.24 -8.61 -24.11
CA SER A 43 5.34 -10.05 -23.96
C SER A 43 4.53 -10.46 -22.73
N THR A 44 3.31 -10.95 -22.95
CA THR A 44 2.41 -11.58 -21.97
C THR A 44 2.11 -10.75 -20.72
N ILE A 45 0.86 -10.31 -20.54
CA ILE A 45 0.42 -9.83 -19.22
C ILE A 45 0.76 -10.92 -18.21
N ASP A 46 1.64 -10.59 -17.26
CA ASP A 46 2.06 -11.50 -16.20
C ASP A 46 0.80 -12.10 -15.55
N GLN A 47 0.74 -13.44 -15.50
CA GLN A 47 -0.42 -14.20 -15.00
C GLN A 47 -0.86 -13.68 -13.62
N GLY A 48 0.10 -13.23 -12.79
CA GLY A 48 -0.16 -12.63 -11.49
C GLY A 48 -0.95 -11.32 -11.55
N VAL A 49 -0.63 -10.45 -12.52
CA VAL A 49 -1.30 -9.14 -12.69
C VAL A 49 -2.72 -9.31 -13.21
N SER A 50 -2.94 -10.25 -14.14
CA SER A 50 -4.28 -10.57 -14.63
C SER A 50 -5.16 -11.12 -13.51
N ALA A 51 -4.66 -12.06 -12.70
CA ALA A 51 -5.39 -12.60 -11.56
C ALA A 51 -5.72 -11.52 -10.51
N ALA A 52 -4.74 -10.67 -10.18
CA ALA A 52 -4.95 -9.55 -9.25
C ALA A 52 -6.04 -8.59 -9.76
N ALA A 53 -6.06 -8.27 -11.05
CA ALA A 53 -7.09 -7.42 -11.65
C ALA A 53 -8.49 -8.04 -11.53
N MET A 54 -8.63 -9.35 -11.80
CA MET A 54 -9.91 -10.05 -11.64
C MET A 54 -10.39 -10.01 -10.18
N THR A 55 -9.51 -10.29 -9.22
CA THR A 55 -9.89 -10.25 -7.79
C THR A 55 -10.25 -8.85 -7.33
N ALA A 56 -9.62 -7.80 -7.86
CA ALA A 56 -9.94 -6.42 -7.52
C ALA A 56 -11.33 -6.02 -8.04
N ILE A 57 -11.68 -6.47 -9.25
CA ILE A 57 -13.02 -6.27 -9.82
C ILE A 57 -14.07 -6.99 -8.97
N GLU A 58 -13.83 -8.25 -8.60
CA GLU A 58 -14.78 -9.04 -7.80
C GLU A 58 -14.97 -8.50 -6.38
N SER A 59 -13.90 -8.05 -5.74
CA SER A 59 -13.94 -7.54 -4.36
C SER A 59 -14.25 -6.05 -4.24
N ASN A 60 -14.25 -5.32 -5.37
CA ASN A 60 -14.30 -3.87 -5.44
C ASN A 60 -13.24 -3.19 -4.53
N ASP A 61 -12.08 -3.83 -4.42
CA ASP A 61 -10.93 -3.37 -3.64
C ASP A 61 -9.70 -3.34 -4.55
N MET A 62 -8.97 -2.22 -4.57
CA MET A 62 -7.76 -2.06 -5.38
C MET A 62 -6.53 -2.72 -4.75
N MET A 63 -6.61 -3.14 -3.49
CA MET A 63 -5.49 -3.74 -2.77
C MET A 63 -4.82 -4.94 -3.46
N PRO A 64 -5.52 -5.86 -4.16
CA PRO A 64 -4.87 -6.96 -4.86
C PRO A 64 -3.89 -6.48 -5.94
N ILE A 65 -4.27 -5.47 -6.72
CA ILE A 65 -3.42 -4.89 -7.78
C ILE A 65 -2.20 -4.19 -7.16
N ILE A 66 -2.42 -3.39 -6.11
CA ILE A 66 -1.35 -2.67 -5.41
C ILE A 66 -0.31 -3.65 -4.84
N LYS A 67 -0.76 -4.78 -4.29
CA LYS A 67 0.13 -5.83 -3.76
C LYS A 67 0.99 -6.44 -4.86
N GLU A 68 0.42 -6.73 -6.02
CA GLU A 68 1.16 -7.31 -7.15
C GLU A 68 2.18 -6.31 -7.72
N GLU A 69 1.81 -5.03 -7.83
CA GLU A 69 2.74 -3.97 -8.25
C GLU A 69 3.94 -3.85 -7.27
N LEU A 70 3.66 -3.83 -5.96
CA LEU A 70 4.69 -3.80 -4.92
C LEU A 70 5.63 -4.99 -5.01
N LYS A 71 5.08 -6.20 -5.17
CA LYS A 71 5.85 -7.42 -5.36
C LYS A 71 6.80 -7.31 -6.55
N ASN A 72 6.29 -6.87 -7.70
CA ASN A 72 7.08 -6.73 -8.92
C ASN A 72 8.18 -5.65 -8.79
N LYS A 73 7.90 -4.53 -8.12
CA LYS A 73 8.92 -3.51 -7.82
C LYS A 73 10.03 -4.03 -6.92
N ILE A 74 9.68 -4.76 -5.87
CA ILE A 74 10.66 -5.36 -4.95
C ILE A 74 11.53 -6.37 -5.71
N GLN A 75 10.89 -7.22 -6.50
CA GLN A 75 11.55 -8.25 -7.29
C GLN A 75 12.51 -7.64 -8.32
N PHE A 76 12.06 -6.65 -9.08
CA PHE A 76 12.89 -5.90 -10.02
C PHE A 76 14.12 -5.30 -9.32
N LYS A 77 13.92 -4.60 -8.21
CA LYS A 77 15.01 -4.01 -7.44
C LYS A 77 16.04 -5.06 -6.98
N ARG A 78 15.58 -6.21 -6.49
CA ARG A 78 16.47 -7.31 -6.09
C ARG A 78 17.31 -7.82 -7.26
N MET A 79 16.68 -8.06 -8.41
CA MET A 79 17.38 -8.53 -9.60
C MET A 79 18.41 -7.51 -10.09
N THR A 80 18.09 -6.22 -10.06
CA THR A 80 19.06 -5.15 -10.42
C THR A 80 20.23 -5.06 -9.43
N GLU A 81 20.04 -5.46 -8.19
CA GLU A 81 21.09 -5.57 -7.17
C GLU A 81 21.86 -6.91 -7.24
N GLY A 82 21.56 -7.76 -8.23
CA GLY A 82 22.19 -9.08 -8.39
C GLY A 82 21.73 -10.13 -7.37
N LYS A 83 20.62 -9.87 -6.66
CA LYS A 83 20.04 -10.80 -5.70
C LYS A 83 19.07 -11.75 -6.40
N GLU A 84 18.99 -12.97 -5.89
CA GLU A 84 18.03 -13.96 -6.35
C GLU A 84 16.58 -13.54 -6.10
N GLU A 85 15.70 -14.19 -6.87
CA GLU A 85 14.25 -14.06 -6.77
C GLU A 85 13.72 -14.38 -5.38
N LEU A 86 12.78 -13.56 -4.93
CA LEU A 86 12.21 -13.68 -3.61
C LEU A 86 11.26 -14.88 -3.54
N THR A 87 11.77 -16.01 -3.07
CA THR A 87 10.96 -17.19 -2.72
C THR A 87 10.48 -17.07 -1.28
N ILE A 88 9.16 -16.92 -1.09
CA ILE A 88 8.55 -16.94 0.25
C ILE A 88 8.06 -18.35 0.50
N ASP A 89 8.66 -19.02 1.48
CA ASP A 89 8.13 -20.28 2.00
C ASP A 89 6.95 -19.98 2.95
N PHE A 90 5.74 -20.38 2.54
CA PHE A 90 4.53 -20.27 3.35
C PHE A 90 4.32 -21.46 4.29
N THR A 91 5.36 -22.28 4.53
CA THR A 91 5.28 -23.36 5.51
C THR A 91 4.81 -22.81 6.85
N LYS A 92 3.66 -23.33 7.29
CA LYS A 92 3.08 -22.99 8.58
C LYS A 92 4.06 -23.43 9.66
N LYS A 93 4.72 -22.46 10.30
CA LYS A 93 5.62 -22.74 11.41
C LYS A 93 4.88 -23.61 12.44
N PRO A 94 5.50 -24.69 12.93
CA PRO A 94 4.89 -25.50 13.98
C PRO A 94 4.60 -24.60 15.18
N LYS A 95 3.40 -24.72 15.73
CA LYS A 95 3.06 -24.01 16.97
C LYS A 95 3.95 -24.59 18.07
N ALA A 96 4.83 -23.77 18.62
CA ALA A 96 5.60 -24.16 19.80
C ALA A 96 4.62 -24.46 20.95
N GLU A 97 4.72 -25.65 21.53
CA GLU A 97 3.96 -25.98 22.73
C GLU A 97 4.52 -25.16 23.89
N LEU A 98 3.63 -24.44 24.59
CA LEU A 98 4.03 -23.67 25.76
C LEU A 98 4.48 -24.64 26.86
N THR A 99 5.61 -24.32 27.48
CA THR A 99 6.02 -25.00 28.72
C THR A 99 5.01 -24.69 29.83
N ASP A 100 4.92 -25.55 30.84
CA ASP A 100 3.94 -25.36 31.91
C ASP A 100 4.14 -24.05 32.68
N VAL A 101 5.40 -23.59 32.80
CA VAL A 101 5.76 -22.28 33.36
C VAL A 101 5.18 -21.12 32.53
N GLU A 102 5.21 -21.23 31.20
CA GLU A 102 4.66 -20.20 30.31
C GLU A 102 3.13 -20.19 30.34
N LYS A 103 2.50 -21.37 30.41
CA LYS A 103 1.04 -21.49 30.58
C LYS A 103 0.59 -20.79 31.86
N GLU A 104 1.29 -21.00 32.97
CA GLU A 104 0.98 -20.36 34.24
C GLU A 104 1.12 -18.83 34.17
N LYS A 105 2.17 -18.32 33.52
CA LYS A 105 2.35 -16.86 33.30
C LYS A 105 1.21 -16.27 32.48
N VAL A 106 0.77 -16.96 31.42
CA VAL A 106 -0.35 -16.52 30.60
C VAL A 106 -1.63 -16.46 31.43
N GLU A 107 -1.91 -17.49 32.22
CA GLU A 107 -3.12 -17.53 33.03
C GLU A 107 -3.11 -16.45 34.12
N ARG A 108 -1.96 -16.24 34.77
CA ARG A 108 -1.78 -15.14 35.73
C ARG A 108 -2.07 -13.78 35.10
N ARG A 109 -1.57 -13.51 33.89
CA ARG A 109 -1.84 -12.27 33.16
C ARG A 109 -3.32 -12.13 32.81
N ARG A 110 -4.00 -13.21 32.42
CA ARG A 110 -5.44 -13.20 32.13
C ARG A 110 -6.25 -12.85 33.36
N VAL A 111 -5.96 -13.46 34.50
CA VAL A 111 -6.63 -13.17 35.78
C VAL A 111 -6.40 -11.73 36.19
N GLN A 112 -5.16 -11.25 36.12
CA GLN A 112 -4.82 -9.85 36.43
C GLN A 112 -5.54 -8.86 35.53
N ASN A 113 -5.56 -9.08 34.21
CA ASN A 113 -6.26 -8.23 33.26
C ASN A 113 -7.78 -8.22 33.54
N ARG A 114 -8.36 -9.38 33.82
CA ARG A 114 -9.78 -9.50 34.21
C ARG A 114 -10.11 -8.66 35.44
N MET A 115 -9.29 -8.75 36.48
CA MET A 115 -9.46 -7.98 37.71
C MET A 115 -9.25 -6.47 37.47
N ALA A 116 -8.26 -6.11 36.66
CA ALA A 116 -8.00 -4.72 36.29
C ALA A 116 -9.17 -4.11 35.50
N ALA A 117 -9.70 -4.82 34.50
CA ALA A 117 -10.84 -4.39 33.71
C ALA A 117 -12.10 -4.21 34.57
N ARG A 118 -12.34 -5.12 35.52
CA ARG A 118 -13.45 -4.98 36.48
C ARG A 118 -13.29 -3.72 37.32
N ARG A 119 -12.12 -3.50 37.92
CA ARG A 119 -11.82 -2.30 38.73
C ARG A 119 -11.95 -1.02 37.91
N PHE A 120 -11.50 -1.03 36.65
CA PHE A 120 -11.63 0.11 35.76
C PHE A 120 -13.10 0.49 35.54
N ARG A 121 -13.94 -0.49 35.18
CA ARG A 121 -15.39 -0.28 34.99
C ARG A 121 -16.10 0.18 36.26
N GLU A 122 -15.72 -0.35 37.42
CA GLU A 122 -16.25 0.10 38.71
C GLU A 122 -15.86 1.56 39.00
N LYS A 123 -14.60 1.94 38.73
CA LYS A 123 -14.14 3.34 38.86
C LYS A 123 -14.88 4.28 37.92
N GLU A 124 -15.08 3.89 36.67
CA GLU A 124 -15.81 4.68 35.68
C GLU A 124 -17.26 4.93 36.12
N LYS A 125 -17.98 3.88 36.55
CA LYS A 125 -19.34 4.01 37.09
C LYS A 125 -19.40 4.93 38.31
N THR A 126 -18.48 4.76 39.26
CA THR A 126 -18.46 5.62 40.47
C THR A 126 -18.16 7.07 40.13
N LEU A 127 -17.25 7.33 39.19
CA LEU A 127 -16.98 8.69 38.70
C LEU A 127 -18.22 9.29 38.03
N GLU A 128 -18.89 8.54 37.15
CA GLU A 128 -20.11 8.98 36.48
C GLU A 128 -21.19 9.36 37.50
N THR A 129 -21.43 8.53 38.51
CA THR A 129 -22.43 8.84 39.55
C THR A 129 -22.08 10.10 40.35
N LYS A 130 -20.79 10.35 40.63
CA LYS A 130 -20.35 11.57 41.31
C LYS A 130 -20.59 12.80 40.44
N LEU A 131 -20.25 12.74 39.16
CA LEU A 131 -20.46 13.84 38.21
C LEU A 131 -21.95 14.16 38.04
N ARG A 132 -22.82 13.16 37.94
CA ARG A 132 -24.27 13.37 37.89
C ARG A 132 -24.80 14.08 39.14
N LYS A 133 -24.32 13.72 40.34
CA LYS A 133 -24.71 14.39 41.59
C LYS A 133 -24.28 15.85 41.63
N VAL A 134 -23.05 16.15 41.22
CA VAL A 134 -22.54 17.53 41.14
C VAL A 134 -23.35 18.36 40.14
N SER A 135 -23.65 17.80 38.97
CA SER A 135 -24.48 18.46 37.95
C SER A 135 -25.87 18.79 38.50
N HIS A 136 -26.51 17.85 39.22
CA HIS A 136 -27.83 18.08 39.82
C HIS A 136 -27.80 19.13 40.93
N PHE A 137 -26.75 19.14 41.76
CA PHE A 137 -26.58 20.14 42.81
C PHE A 137 -26.45 21.55 42.22
N CYS A 138 -25.66 21.73 41.15
CA CYS A 138 -25.46 23.02 40.49
C CYS A 138 -26.71 23.54 39.75
N GLN A 139 -27.65 22.66 39.40
CA GLN A 139 -28.93 23.02 38.78
C GLN A 139 -30.00 23.47 39.79
N ILE A 140 -29.82 23.18 41.08
CA ILE A 140 -30.76 23.58 42.15
C ILE A 140 -30.40 24.94 42.73
N GLU A 141 -29.14 25.37 42.64
CA GLU A 141 -28.65 26.63 43.21
C GLU A 141 -28.74 27.84 42.25
N ASN A 142 -29.32 27.67 41.06
CA ASN A 142 -29.64 28.74 40.09
C ASN A 142 -31.15 28.84 39.88
#